data_AF-A0A7R9DLJ1-F1
#
_entry.id   AF-A0A7R9DLJ1-F1
#
_cell.length_a   1.000
_cell.length_b   1.000
_cell.length_c   1.000
_cell.angle_alpha   90.00
_cell.angle_beta   90.00
_cell.angle_gamma   90.00
#
_symmetry.space_group_name_H-M   'P 1'
#
loop_
_entity.id
_entity.type
_entity.pdbx_description
1 polymer ?
#
loop_
_entity_poly.entity_id
_entity_poly.type
_entity_poly.pdbx_seq_one_letter_code
_entity_poly.pdbx_strand_id
1 'polypeptide(L)'
;MVHTAKSGLLKEIYDSNMDHDANNHPGSLIEGLRKVCAMEHYAYITTYELSFRLLNMLDCRLVCLPEVFSKVRHSILLTKNSPYRKAINNV
;
A
#
# COMPACT_ATOMS: atom_id res chain seq x y z
N MET A 1 -2.47 -5.05 -20.43
CA MET A 1 -1.01 -5.02 -20.10
C MET A 1 -0.90 -5.31 -18.61
N VAL A 2 -0.20 -6.37 -18.20
CA VAL A 2 -0.07 -6.73 -16.78
C VAL A 2 1.15 -6.00 -16.23
N HIS A 3 0.94 -4.91 -15.51
CA HIS A 3 2.02 -4.22 -14.80
C HIS A 3 2.40 -5.06 -13.58
N THR A 4 3.66 -5.50 -13.54
CA THR A 4 4.20 -6.20 -12.37
C THR A 4 4.95 -5.20 -11.50
N ALA A 5 5.17 -5.50 -10.21
CA ALA A 5 5.98 -4.64 -9.35
C ALA A 5 7.42 -4.44 -9.87
N LYS A 6 7.89 -5.29 -10.81
CA LYS A 6 9.21 -5.22 -11.42
C LYS A 6 9.24 -4.45 -12.76
N SER A 7 8.09 -4.10 -13.33
CA SER A 7 7.99 -3.37 -14.59
C SER A 7 6.66 -2.61 -14.69
N GLY A 8 6.75 -1.27 -14.74
CA GLY A 8 5.61 -0.36 -14.90
C GLY A 8 5.73 0.93 -14.08
N LEU A 9 4.67 1.75 -14.09
CA LEU A 9 4.60 3.08 -13.46
C LEU A 9 5.08 3.11 -12.00
N LEU A 10 4.71 2.11 -11.18
CA LEU A 10 5.13 2.06 -9.78
C LEU A 10 6.65 1.88 -9.63
N LYS A 11 7.30 1.15 -10.55
CA LYS A 11 8.76 1.04 -10.57
C LYS A 11 9.40 2.38 -10.94
N GLU A 12 8.86 3.07 -11.94
CA GLU A 12 9.36 4.39 -12.34
C GLU A 12 9.22 5.42 -11.20
N ILE A 13 8.10 5.40 -10.49
CA ILE A 13 7.88 6.24 -9.30
C ILE A 13 8.89 5.89 -8.20
N TYR A 14 9.07 4.60 -7.92
CA TYR A 14 10.01 4.14 -6.90
C TYR A 14 11.44 4.59 -7.24
N ASP A 15 11.92 4.26 -8.45
CA ASP A 15 13.28 4.57 -8.89
C ASP A 15 13.52 6.10 -8.89
N SER A 16 12.53 6.90 -9.28
CA SER A 16 12.70 8.35 -9.43
C SER A 16 12.50 9.16 -8.14
N ASN A 17 11.66 8.68 -7.21
CA ASN A 17 11.22 9.48 -6.07
C ASN A 17 11.49 8.82 -4.71
N MET A 18 11.79 7.52 -4.66
CA MET A 18 11.87 6.77 -3.40
C MET A 18 13.23 6.11 -3.17
N ASP A 19 13.92 5.66 -4.23
CA ASP A 19 15.13 4.85 -4.12
C ASP A 19 16.30 5.60 -3.46
N HIS A 20 16.40 6.91 -3.70
CA HIS A 20 17.48 7.74 -3.18
C HIS A 20 17.36 8.10 -1.68
N ASP A 21 16.22 7.83 -1.05
CA ASP A 21 15.95 8.17 0.35
C ASP A 21 15.22 7.05 1.09
N ALA A 22 15.90 5.92 1.22
CA ALA A 22 15.39 4.73 1.92
C ALA A 22 15.03 5.02 3.40
N ASN A 23 15.71 5.97 4.04
CA ASN A 23 15.43 6.35 5.43
C ASN A 23 14.07 7.03 5.60
N ASN A 24 13.52 7.59 4.51
CA ASN A 24 12.22 8.23 4.55
C ASN A 24 11.06 7.25 4.28
N HIS A 25 11.35 5.97 4.05
CA HIS A 25 10.30 4.95 3.95
C HIS A 25 9.70 4.70 5.34
N PRO A 26 8.37 4.75 5.50
CA PRO A 26 7.74 4.55 6.79
C PRO A 26 7.82 3.08 7.19
N GLY A 27 8.15 2.80 8.45
CA GLY A 27 8.21 1.43 8.99
C GLY A 27 6.83 0.83 9.29
N SER A 28 5.78 1.65 9.29
CA SER A 28 4.40 1.21 9.53
C SER A 28 3.37 2.06 8.79
N LEU A 29 2.15 1.53 8.66
CA LEU A 29 1.06 2.22 7.98
C LEU A 29 0.70 3.53 8.68
N ILE A 30 0.60 3.53 10.02
CA ILE A 30 0.29 4.75 10.79
C ILE A 30 1.39 5.81 10.67
N GLU A 31 2.66 5.39 10.63
CA GLU A 31 3.78 6.29 10.43
C GLU A 31 3.71 6.97 9.06
N GLY A 32 3.43 6.21 8.00
CA GLY A 32 3.27 6.77 6.65
C GLY A 32 2.15 7.81 6.58
N LEU A 33 1.01 7.53 7.21
CA LEU A 33 -0.10 8.49 7.30
C LEU A 33 0.27 9.75 8.10
N ARG A 34 1.01 9.60 9.21
CA ARG A 34 1.51 10.74 10.00
C ARG A 34 2.52 11.58 9.22
N LYS A 35 3.38 10.96 8.40
CA LYS A 35 4.31 11.68 7.52
C LYS A 35 3.56 12.53 6.49
N VAL A 36 2.46 12.03 5.91
CA VAL A 36 1.59 12.85 5.03
C VAL A 36 1.05 14.08 5.75
N CYS A 37 0.70 13.96 7.03
CA CYS A 37 0.25 15.11 7.82
C CYS A 37 1.37 16.12 8.12
N ALA A 38 2.59 15.64 8.38
CA ALA A 38 3.70 16.45 8.88
C ALA A 38 4.57 17.07 7.79
N MET A 39 4.53 16.51 6.57
CA MET A 39 5.42 16.89 5.47
C MET A 39 4.62 17.45 4.30
N GLU A 40 4.88 18.70 3.92
CA GLU A 40 4.13 19.43 2.88
C GLU A 40 4.18 18.77 1.50
N HIS A 41 5.29 18.11 1.16
CA HIS A 41 5.52 17.46 -0.13
C HIS A 41 5.72 15.95 0.02
N TYR A 42 4.79 15.29 0.70
CA TYR A 42 4.83 13.84 0.91
C TYR A 42 3.51 13.18 0.52
N ALA A 43 3.60 12.17 -0.35
CA ALA A 43 2.49 11.30 -0.72
C ALA A 43 2.78 9.87 -0.25
N TYR A 44 1.74 9.17 0.20
CA TYR A 44 1.88 7.80 0.70
C TYR A 44 0.92 6.85 -0.02
N ILE A 45 1.47 5.77 -0.58
CA ILE A 45 0.70 4.72 -1.25
C ILE A 45 0.41 3.62 -0.23
N THR A 46 -0.87 3.32 -0.04
CA THR A 46 -1.34 2.33 0.94
C THR A 46 -2.71 1.77 0.53
N THR A 47 -3.21 0.79 1.28
CA THR A 47 -4.54 0.24 1.07
C THR A 47 -5.63 1.14 1.66
N TYR A 48 -6.72 1.29 0.94
CA TYR A 48 -7.85 2.14 1.35
C TYR A 48 -8.46 1.69 2.68
N GLU A 49 -8.74 0.39 2.80
CA GLU A 49 -9.44 -0.17 3.96
C GLU A 49 -8.71 0.11 5.28
N LEU A 50 -7.41 -0.15 5.32
CA LEU A 50 -6.61 0.03 6.52
C LEU A 50 -6.43 1.52 6.84
N SER A 51 -6.24 2.35 5.82
CA SER A 51 -6.08 3.80 6.01
C SER A 51 -7.35 4.43 6.54
N PHE A 52 -8.51 4.04 6.03
CA PHE A 52 -9.82 4.51 6.49
C PHE A 52 -10.02 4.26 7.99
N ARG A 53 -9.60 3.09 8.49
CA ARG A 53 -9.69 2.74 9.92
C ARG A 53 -8.81 3.59 10.82
N LEU A 54 -7.74 4.17 10.28
CA LEU A 54 -6.77 4.98 11.03
C LEU A 54 -7.00 6.49 10.91
N LEU A 55 -7.96 6.95 10.10
CA LEU A 55 -8.22 8.38 9.90
C LEU A 55 -8.50 9.11 11.22
N ASN A 56 -9.19 8.47 12.16
CA ASN A 56 -9.52 9.06 13.46
C ASN A 56 -8.31 9.17 14.42
N MET A 57 -7.15 8.62 14.05
CA MET A 57 -5.92 8.66 14.85
C MET A 57 -4.92 9.72 14.35
N LEU A 58 -5.34 10.55 13.39
CA LEU A 58 -4.50 11.56 12.77
C LEU A 58 -5.00 12.95 13.14
N ASP A 59 -4.06 13.87 13.36
CA ASP A 59 -4.35 15.27 13.65
C ASP A 59 -4.58 16.10 12.38
N CYS A 60 -4.69 15.45 11.22
CA CYS A 60 -4.89 16.09 9.93
C CYS A 60 -5.97 15.41 9.09
N ARG A 61 -6.47 16.12 8.08
CA ARG A 61 -7.39 15.56 7.09
C ARG A 61 -6.61 15.02 5.90
N LEU A 62 -6.68 13.71 5.69
CA LEU A 62 -6.17 13.09 4.48
C LEU A 62 -7.13 13.23 3.31
N VAL A 63 -6.58 13.43 2.11
CA VAL A 63 -7.31 13.42 0.85
C VAL A 63 -6.80 12.25 0.01
N CYS A 64 -7.69 11.31 -0.29
CA CYS A 64 -7.36 10.23 -1.22
C CYS A 64 -7.47 10.73 -2.66
N LEU A 65 -6.47 10.42 -3.50
CA LEU A 65 -6.48 10.76 -4.92
C LEU A 65 -7.18 9.64 -5.72
N PRO A 66 -8.40 9.86 -6.25
CA PRO A 66 -9.23 8.80 -6.84
C PRO A 66 -8.64 8.20 -8.13
N GLU A 67 -7.85 8.96 -8.87
CA GLU A 67 -7.29 8.53 -10.17
C GLU A 67 -6.09 7.57 -10.03
N VAL A 68 -5.56 7.39 -8.83
CA VAL A 68 -4.33 6.60 -8.57
C VAL A 68 -4.65 5.25 -7.91
N PHE A 69 -5.92 4.85 -7.86
CA PHE A 69 -6.32 3.57 -7.27
C PHE A 69 -6.01 2.38 -8.18
N SER A 70 -5.20 1.45 -7.66
CA SER A 70 -5.02 0.13 -8.25
C SER A 70 -5.85 -0.90 -7.49
N LYS A 71 -6.69 -1.66 -8.23
CA LYS A 71 -7.42 -2.79 -7.65
C LYS A 71 -6.45 -3.94 -7.41
N VAL A 72 -6.23 -4.28 -6.15
CA VAL A 72 -5.48 -5.48 -5.75
C VAL A 72 -6.45 -6.56 -5.27
N ARG A 73 -6.13 -7.82 -5.57
CA ARG A 73 -6.90 -8.97 -5.07
C ARG A 73 -6.24 -9.50 -3.81
N HIS A 74 -7.01 -9.64 -2.75
CA HIS A 74 -6.57 -10.38 -1.56
C HIS A 74 -6.62 -11.89 -1.83
N SER A 75 -5.69 -12.62 -1.22
CA SER A 75 -5.62 -14.07 -1.30
C SER A 75 -5.22 -14.64 0.06
N ILE A 76 -5.56 -15.91 0.29
CA ILE A 76 -5.16 -16.63 1.48
C ILE A 76 -3.86 -17.38 1.17
N LEU A 77 -2.82 -17.09 1.95
CA LEU A 77 -1.56 -17.82 1.87
C LEU A 77 -1.69 -19.14 2.65
N LEU A 78 -1.41 -20.25 1.96
CA LEU A 78 -1.39 -21.58 2.54
C LEU A 78 0.00 -22.19 2.38
N THR A 79 0.43 -22.97 3.37
CA THR A 79 1.63 -23.79 3.23
C THR A 79 1.46 -24.78 2.07
N LYS A 80 2.58 -25.11 1.42
CA LYS A 80 2.58 -26.11 0.34
C LYS A 80 1.97 -27.41 0.88
N ASN A 81 1.04 -27.99 0.12
CA ASN A 81 0.30 -29.20 0.49
C ASN A 81 -0.61 -29.07 1.73
N SER A 82 -1.02 -27.84 2.10
CA SER A 82 -2.00 -27.66 3.17
C SER A 82 -3.28 -28.48 2.91
N PRO A 83 -3.75 -29.29 3.87
CA PRO A 83 -4.98 -30.07 3.72
C PRO A 83 -6.22 -29.16 3.56
N TYR A 84 -6.12 -27.92 4.03
CA TYR A 84 -7.19 -26.92 3.92
C TYR A 84 -7.33 -26.29 2.53
N ARG A 85 -6.36 -26.51 1.62
CA ARG A 85 -6.42 -25.92 0.27
C ARG A 85 -7.72 -26.24 -0.46
N LYS A 86 -8.18 -27.49 -0.36
CA LYS A 86 -9.44 -27.91 -1.00
C LYS A 86 -10.61 -27.19 -0.38
N ALA A 87 -10.73 -27.16 0.94
CA ALA A 87 -11.83 -26.50 1.64
C ALA A 87 -11.90 -25.00 1.34
N ILE A 88 -10.75 -24.31 1.36
CA ILE A 88 -10.68 -22.85 1.18
C ILE A 88 -10.95 -22.44 -0.27
N ASN A 89 -10.52 -23.25 -1.25
CA ASN A 89 -10.75 -22.96 -2.66
C ASN A 89 -12.10 -23.48 -3.18
N ASN A 90 -12.95 -24.10 -2.34
CA ASN A 90 -14.22 -24.70 -2.77
C ASN A 90 -15.39 -23.71 -2.80
N VAL A 91 -15.10 -22.43 -3.02
CA VAL A 91 -16.10 -21.37 -3.19
C VAL A 91 -16.33 -21.13 -4.67
#